data_AF-A0A3C0FB87-F1
#
_entry.id   AF-A0A3C0FB87-F1
#
_cell.length_a   1.000
_cell.length_b   1.000
_cell.length_c   1.000
_cell.angle_alpha   90.00
_cell.angle_beta   90.00
_cell.angle_gamma   90.00
#
_symmetry.space_group_name_H-M   'P 1'
#
loop_
_entity.id
_entity.type
_entity.pdbx_description
1 polymer ?
#
loop_
_entity_poly.entity_id
_entity_poly.type
_entity_poly.pdbx_seq_one_letter_code
_entity_poly.pdbx_strand_id
1 'polypeptide(L)'
;MSWGCRSLPVDELRRRLASFPPAGETGPPDPVWRRVVACLAADSRPGVAKAARELGRRLDAALAEHHRLLDIYAPEHRLWRLGYRLVVGIDEAGRGPLAGPVVAAAVILAPGTMLPGLDDSKVLSSGQRERVCAAIKQQALAVGVASAGPRYIDRHNVLQATVYAMGAALSRTGLTPDHALIDAVKLPLAVPQWNLIQGDARSASIAAASVVAKVTRDRLMDALDRRFPEYGFS
;
A
#
# COMPACT_ATOMS: atom_id res chain seq x y z
N MET A 1 24.81 14.14 -20.77
CA MET A 1 24.40 13.79 -22.14
C MET A 1 23.50 14.89 -22.68
N SER A 2 23.90 15.52 -23.78
CA SER A 2 23.09 16.51 -24.50
C SER A 2 21.84 15.80 -25.05
N TRP A 3 20.67 16.04 -24.44
CA TRP A 3 19.41 15.61 -25.03
C TRP A 3 19.21 16.47 -26.28
N GLY A 4 19.52 15.93 -27.45
CA GLY A 4 19.36 16.58 -28.76
C GLY A 4 17.89 16.80 -29.14
N CYS A 5 17.08 17.41 -28.26
CA CYS A 5 15.65 17.61 -28.45
C CYS A 5 15.33 18.51 -29.66
N ARG A 6 16.27 19.38 -30.06
CA ARG A 6 16.03 20.37 -31.13
C ARG A 6 15.90 19.76 -32.53
N SER A 7 16.46 18.58 -32.78
CA SER A 7 16.45 17.95 -34.13
C SER A 7 15.50 16.76 -34.27
N LEU A 8 14.92 16.25 -33.19
CA LEU A 8 14.04 15.08 -33.25
C LEU A 8 12.61 15.45 -33.68
N PRO A 9 11.94 14.62 -34.51
CA PRO A 9 10.51 14.71 -34.77
C PRO A 9 9.68 14.60 -33.48
N VAL A 10 8.54 15.30 -33.42
CA VAL A 10 7.66 15.33 -32.23
C VAL A 10 7.19 13.93 -31.82
N ASP A 11 6.87 13.07 -32.78
CA ASP A 11 6.40 11.72 -32.49
C ASP A 11 7.51 10.83 -31.95
N GLU A 12 8.76 11.06 -32.36
CA GLU A 12 9.90 10.34 -31.78
C GLU A 12 10.22 10.83 -30.36
N LEU A 13 10.11 12.13 -30.10
CA LEU A 13 10.17 12.67 -28.74
C LEU A 13 9.07 12.05 -27.86
N ARG A 14 7.83 11.98 -28.34
CA ARG A 14 6.72 11.35 -27.60
C ARG A 14 6.98 9.87 -27.33
N ARG A 15 7.49 9.11 -28.30
CA ARG A 15 7.86 7.69 -28.09
C ARG A 15 8.92 7.53 -27.02
N ARG A 16 9.97 8.35 -27.05
CA ARG A 16 11.05 8.33 -26.05
C ARG A 16 10.60 8.77 -24.66
N LEU A 17 9.58 9.63 -24.58
CA LEU A 17 9.01 10.11 -23.33
C LEU A 17 7.83 9.25 -22.83
N ALA A 18 7.29 8.36 -23.65
CA ALA A 18 6.15 7.53 -23.27
C ALA A 18 6.46 6.66 -22.04
N SER A 19 7.70 6.17 -21.95
CA SER A 19 8.20 5.34 -20.86
C SER A 19 8.57 6.11 -19.58
N PHE A 20 8.43 7.45 -19.54
CA PHE A 20 8.88 8.24 -18.39
C PHE A 20 7.91 9.39 -17.98
N PRO A 21 7.84 9.75 -16.68
CA PRO A 21 8.53 9.12 -15.54
C PRO A 21 8.04 7.67 -15.35
N PRO A 22 8.88 6.80 -14.78
CA PRO A 22 8.55 5.40 -14.65
C PRO A 22 7.43 5.28 -13.63
N ALA A 23 6.29 4.73 -14.07
CA ALA A 23 5.24 4.37 -13.15
C ALA A 23 5.74 3.20 -12.30
N GLY A 24 5.88 3.42 -10.99
CA GLY A 24 6.20 2.35 -10.06
C GLY A 24 7.67 2.09 -9.76
N GLU A 25 8.57 3.04 -10.03
CA GLU A 25 9.88 3.01 -9.37
C GLU A 25 9.74 3.31 -7.88
N THR A 26 10.55 2.64 -7.06
CA THR A 26 10.51 2.74 -5.59
C THR A 26 11.12 4.05 -5.06
N GLY A 27 11.73 4.87 -5.91
CA GLY A 27 12.44 6.09 -5.53
C GLY A 27 11.79 7.37 -6.07
N PRO A 28 12.29 8.56 -5.66
CA PRO A 28 11.87 9.81 -6.27
C PRO A 28 12.25 9.82 -7.76
N PRO A 29 11.44 10.45 -8.63
CA PRO A 29 11.80 10.65 -10.03
C PRO A 29 13.18 11.32 -10.16
N ASP A 30 14.01 10.85 -11.11
CA ASP A 30 15.35 11.40 -11.34
C ASP A 30 15.28 12.94 -11.59
N PRO A 31 16.08 13.76 -10.88
CA PRO A 31 16.15 15.21 -11.08
C PRO A 31 16.44 15.64 -12.53
N VAL A 32 17.06 14.77 -13.35
CA VAL A 32 17.28 14.99 -14.78
C VAL A 32 15.97 15.30 -15.51
N TRP A 33 14.83 14.73 -15.09
CA TRP A 33 13.54 14.97 -15.74
C TRP A 33 13.08 16.42 -15.65
N ARG A 34 13.40 17.14 -14.57
CA ARG A 34 13.12 18.59 -14.48
C ARG A 34 13.89 19.36 -15.55
N ARG A 35 15.14 18.96 -15.82
CA ARG A 35 15.97 19.56 -16.87
C ARG A 35 15.43 19.24 -18.26
N VAL A 36 14.96 18.01 -18.48
CA VAL A 36 14.32 17.60 -19.74
C VAL A 36 13.05 18.41 -20.00
N VAL A 37 12.17 18.55 -19.00
CA VAL A 37 10.95 19.38 -19.09
C VAL A 37 11.30 20.83 -19.43
N ALA A 38 12.27 21.43 -18.73
CA ALA A 38 12.72 22.80 -18.99
C ALA A 38 13.28 22.97 -20.41
N CYS A 39 14.05 21.99 -20.90
CA CYS A 39 14.60 22.00 -22.26
C CYS A 39 13.50 21.92 -23.33
N LEU A 40 12.50 21.04 -23.14
CA LEU A 40 11.37 20.91 -24.07
C LEU A 40 10.45 22.13 -24.04
N ALA A 41 10.29 22.77 -22.88
CA ALA A 41 9.47 23.97 -22.72
C ALA A 41 10.07 25.20 -23.46
N ALA A 42 11.38 25.20 -23.69
CA ALA A 42 12.07 26.24 -24.46
C ALA A 42 12.00 26.03 -25.99
N ASP A 43 11.39 24.94 -26.47
CA ASP A 43 11.21 24.67 -27.89
C ASP A 43 10.00 25.42 -28.46
N SER A 44 10.17 26.07 -29.61
CA SER A 44 9.13 26.89 -30.26
C SER A 44 8.01 26.07 -30.91
N ARG A 45 8.22 24.77 -31.15
CA ARG A 45 7.24 23.91 -31.83
C ARG A 45 6.05 23.64 -30.89
N PRO A 46 4.79 23.95 -31.29
CA PRO A 46 3.61 23.76 -30.43
C PRO A 46 3.42 22.33 -29.93
N GLY A 47 3.77 21.34 -30.76
CA GLY A 47 3.71 19.91 -30.41
C GLY A 47 4.70 19.51 -29.30
N VAL A 48 5.88 20.14 -29.26
CA VAL A 48 6.89 19.93 -28.23
C VAL A 48 6.50 20.64 -26.95
N ALA A 49 6.00 21.88 -27.02
CA ALA A 49 5.47 22.59 -25.87
C ALA A 49 4.30 21.83 -25.20
N LYS A 50 3.43 21.19 -25.99
CA LYS A 50 2.37 20.31 -25.45
C LYS A 50 2.98 19.08 -24.74
N ALA A 51 3.97 18.44 -25.35
CA ALA A 51 4.65 17.28 -24.74
C ALA A 51 5.38 17.66 -23.43
N ALA A 52 6.02 18.84 -23.38
CA ALA A 52 6.67 19.37 -22.19
C ALA A 52 5.68 19.55 -21.03
N ARG A 53 4.51 20.13 -21.29
CA ARG A 53 3.45 20.30 -20.27
C ARG A 53 2.94 18.96 -19.75
N GLU A 54 2.72 17.99 -20.63
CA GLU A 54 2.24 16.66 -20.23
C GLU A 54 3.27 15.92 -19.38
N LEU A 55 4.55 15.95 -19.80
CA LEU A 55 5.64 15.38 -19.02
C LEU A 55 5.81 16.08 -17.67
N GLY A 56 5.68 17.41 -17.64
CA GLY A 56 5.72 18.21 -16.42
C GLY A 56 4.66 17.77 -15.42
N ARG A 57 3.39 17.67 -15.85
CA ARG A 57 2.29 17.17 -15.00
C ARG A 57 2.54 15.77 -14.46
N ARG A 58 3.04 14.85 -15.31
CA ARG A 58 3.37 13.49 -14.88
C ARG A 58 4.50 13.47 -13.83
N LEU A 59 5.51 14.33 -14.01
CA LEU A 59 6.61 14.48 -13.06
C LEU A 59 6.13 15.05 -11.72
N ASP A 60 5.29 16.09 -11.75
CA ASP A 60 4.72 16.71 -10.56
C ASP A 60 3.84 15.72 -9.79
N ALA A 61 3.02 14.94 -10.51
CA ALA A 61 2.20 13.88 -9.91
C ALA A 61 3.06 12.78 -9.27
N ALA A 62 4.13 12.34 -9.94
CA ALA A 62 5.03 11.32 -9.41
C ALA A 62 5.80 11.82 -8.16
N LEU A 63 6.20 13.09 -8.13
CA LEU A 63 6.82 13.71 -6.95
C LEU A 63 5.84 13.84 -5.79
N ALA A 64 4.60 14.25 -6.07
CA ALA A 64 3.55 14.34 -5.05
C ALA A 64 3.24 12.97 -4.43
N GLU A 65 3.13 11.94 -5.26
CA GLU A 65 2.93 10.56 -4.78
C GLU A 65 4.11 10.06 -3.95
N HIS A 66 5.34 10.34 -4.38
CA HIS A 66 6.53 9.98 -3.61
C HIS A 66 6.52 10.63 -2.22
N HIS A 67 6.21 11.93 -2.13
CA HIS A 67 6.09 12.60 -0.83
C HIS A 67 4.97 12.03 0.04
N ARG A 68 3.79 11.77 -0.54
CA ARG A 68 2.67 11.13 0.18
C ARG A 68 3.08 9.78 0.76
N LEU A 69 3.81 8.97 -0.01
CA LEU A 69 4.33 7.70 0.48
C LEU A 69 5.37 7.91 1.59
N LEU A 70 6.26 8.89 1.49
CA LEU A 70 7.20 9.16 2.59
C LEU A 70 6.46 9.53 3.89
N ASP A 71 5.33 10.23 3.81
CA ASP A 71 4.51 10.59 4.95
C ASP A 71 3.87 9.36 5.61
N ILE A 72 3.28 8.45 4.83
CA ILE A 72 2.67 7.22 5.39
C ILE A 72 3.73 6.25 5.93
N TYR A 73 4.97 6.30 5.44
CA TYR A 73 6.10 5.51 5.96
C TYR A 73 6.79 6.15 7.19
N ALA A 74 6.33 7.31 7.67
CA ALA A 74 6.98 8.03 8.76
C ALA A 74 7.16 7.20 10.05
N PRO A 75 6.18 6.39 10.51
CA PRO A 75 6.37 5.52 11.67
C PRO A 75 7.46 4.47 11.46
N GLU A 76 7.46 3.79 10.31
CA GLU A 76 8.46 2.78 9.95
C GLU A 76 9.86 3.40 9.89
N HIS A 77 10.02 4.54 9.20
CA HIS A 77 11.28 5.28 9.15
C HIS A 77 11.77 5.73 10.52
N ARG A 78 10.86 6.07 11.45
CA ARG A 78 11.24 6.40 12.82
C ARG A 78 11.79 5.16 13.53
N LEU A 79 11.12 4.03 13.43
CA LEU A 79 11.53 2.78 14.07
C LEU A 79 12.84 2.23 13.49
N TRP A 80 13.00 2.25 12.16
CA TRP A 80 14.25 1.82 11.52
C TRP A 80 15.46 2.68 11.92
N ARG A 81 15.27 3.99 12.12
CA ARG A 81 16.32 4.88 12.64
C ARG A 81 16.69 4.60 14.09
N LEU A 82 15.76 4.05 14.88
CA LEU A 82 16.01 3.61 16.25
C LEU A 82 16.66 2.22 16.32
N GLY A 83 16.90 1.56 15.18
CA GLY A 83 17.60 0.28 15.10
C GLY A 83 16.69 -0.95 14.99
N TYR A 84 15.37 -0.80 15.10
CA TYR A 84 14.42 -1.89 14.83
C TYR A 84 14.52 -2.31 13.36
N ARG A 85 14.59 -3.60 13.06
CA ARG A 85 14.74 -4.11 11.69
C ARG A 85 13.45 -4.73 11.17
N LEU A 86 12.81 -5.56 11.98
CA LEU A 86 11.56 -6.23 11.66
C LEU A 86 10.39 -5.48 12.28
N VAL A 87 9.85 -4.51 11.54
CA VAL A 87 8.66 -3.76 11.94
C VAL A 87 7.45 -4.39 11.26
N VAL A 88 6.49 -4.89 12.05
CA VAL A 88 5.25 -5.47 11.53
C VAL A 88 4.10 -4.47 11.64
N GLY A 89 3.32 -4.33 10.59
CA GLY A 89 2.02 -3.65 10.61
C GLY A 89 0.89 -4.66 10.69
N ILE A 90 -0.11 -4.38 11.52
CA ILE A 90 -1.24 -5.29 11.78
C ILE A 90 -2.56 -4.52 11.72
N ASP A 91 -3.52 -5.07 10.96
CA ASP A 91 -4.88 -4.51 10.83
C ASP A 91 -5.92 -5.62 10.58
N GLU A 92 -7.21 -5.29 10.77
CA GLU A 92 -8.35 -6.16 10.51
C GLU A 92 -9.40 -5.60 9.54
N ALA A 93 -10.16 -6.52 8.93
CA ALA A 93 -11.37 -6.24 8.19
C ALA A 93 -12.53 -7.11 8.70
N GLY A 94 -13.74 -6.57 8.73
CA GLY A 94 -14.95 -7.34 9.03
C GLY A 94 -15.45 -7.29 10.46
N ARG A 95 -15.08 -6.28 11.24
CA ARG A 95 -15.56 -6.10 12.62
C ARG A 95 -17.02 -5.62 12.73
N GLY A 96 -17.50 -4.87 11.73
CA GLY A 96 -18.84 -4.26 11.72
C GLY A 96 -19.96 -5.05 11.02
N PRO A 97 -19.72 -5.80 9.93
CA PRO A 97 -20.77 -6.53 9.22
C PRO A 97 -21.44 -7.62 10.07
N LEU A 98 -22.72 -7.91 9.78
CA LEU A 98 -23.50 -8.96 10.46
C LEU A 98 -23.11 -10.39 10.07
N ALA A 99 -22.43 -10.57 8.94
CA ALA A 99 -22.09 -11.87 8.39
C ALA A 99 -20.61 -11.95 7.99
N GLY A 100 -20.12 -13.19 8.01
CA GLY A 100 -18.74 -13.52 7.65
C GLY A 100 -17.76 -13.38 8.81
N PRO A 101 -16.48 -13.66 8.55
CA PRO A 101 -15.44 -13.62 9.56
C PRO A 101 -14.89 -12.21 9.78
N VAL A 102 -14.23 -12.02 10.92
CA VAL A 102 -13.17 -11.03 11.07
C VAL A 102 -11.90 -11.62 10.45
N VAL A 103 -11.27 -10.90 9.54
CA VAL A 103 -10.00 -11.27 8.90
C VAL A 103 -8.94 -10.27 9.33
N ALA A 104 -7.78 -10.72 9.78
CA ALA A 104 -6.65 -9.88 10.09
C ALA A 104 -5.44 -10.26 9.23
N ALA A 105 -4.58 -9.28 8.98
CA ALA A 105 -3.30 -9.49 8.33
C ALA A 105 -2.17 -8.86 9.14
N ALA A 106 -0.97 -9.42 8.98
CA ALA A 106 0.27 -8.90 9.51
C ALA A 106 1.29 -8.81 8.37
N VAL A 107 1.88 -7.64 8.15
CA VAL A 107 2.79 -7.39 7.02
C VAL A 107 4.09 -6.79 7.54
N ILE A 108 5.22 -7.36 7.12
CA ILE A 108 6.56 -6.85 7.41
C ILE A 108 7.17 -6.36 6.10
N LEU A 109 7.54 -5.07 6.05
CA LEU A 109 8.19 -4.45 4.90
C LEU A 109 9.69 -4.32 5.15
N ALA A 110 10.52 -4.60 4.13
CA ALA A 110 11.95 -4.33 4.24
C ALA A 110 12.20 -2.80 4.24
N PRO A 111 13.23 -2.31 4.96
CA PRO A 111 13.68 -0.93 4.81
C PRO A 111 13.93 -0.58 3.35
N GLY A 112 13.38 0.55 2.89
CA GLY A 112 13.47 1.00 1.50
C GLY A 112 12.44 0.38 0.54
N THR A 113 11.58 -0.54 0.99
CA THR A 113 10.42 -0.99 0.22
C THR A 113 9.45 0.16 0.06
N MET A 114 9.08 0.50 -1.17
CA MET A 114 8.05 1.48 -1.46
C MET A 114 6.98 0.82 -2.30
N LEU A 115 5.72 1.00 -1.90
CA LEU A 115 4.55 0.40 -2.54
C LEU A 115 3.73 1.52 -3.22
N PRO A 116 3.95 1.79 -4.52
CA PRO A 116 3.20 2.80 -5.26
C PRO A 116 1.68 2.58 -5.18
N GLY A 117 0.93 3.64 -4.90
CA GLY A 117 -0.53 3.58 -4.77
C GLY A 117 -1.03 2.91 -3.49
N LEU A 118 -0.14 2.59 -2.53
CA LEU A 118 -0.55 2.18 -1.18
C LEU A 118 -1.25 3.33 -0.47
N ASP A 119 -2.45 3.09 0.03
CA ASP A 119 -3.26 4.05 0.77
C ASP A 119 -4.26 3.29 1.65
N ASP A 120 -5.10 4.02 2.39
CA ASP A 120 -6.24 3.46 3.12
C ASP A 120 -7.06 2.57 2.17
N SER A 121 -7.30 1.33 2.60
CA SER A 121 -8.02 0.33 1.83
C SER A 121 -9.43 0.77 1.42
N LYS A 122 -10.06 1.69 2.18
CA LYS A 122 -11.38 2.26 1.91
C LYS A 122 -11.37 3.30 0.78
N VAL A 123 -10.25 3.99 0.58
CA VAL A 123 -10.08 5.00 -0.48
C VAL A 123 -9.81 4.33 -1.83
N LEU A 124 -9.13 3.20 -1.82
CA LEU A 124 -8.81 2.43 -3.03
C LEU A 124 -10.06 1.79 -3.64
N SER A 125 -10.18 1.83 -4.97
CA SER A 125 -11.14 0.97 -5.69
C SER A 125 -10.77 -0.51 -5.57
N SER A 126 -11.72 -1.42 -5.82
CA SER A 126 -11.48 -2.87 -5.76
C SER A 126 -10.29 -3.29 -6.65
N GLY A 127 -10.23 -2.79 -7.89
CA GLY A 127 -9.13 -3.07 -8.80
C GLY A 127 -7.78 -2.48 -8.35
N GLN A 128 -7.78 -1.32 -7.67
CA GLN A 128 -6.55 -0.79 -7.07
C GLN A 128 -6.09 -1.63 -5.88
N ARG A 129 -7.02 -2.03 -4.98
CA ARG A 129 -6.71 -2.90 -3.85
C ARG A 129 -6.09 -4.23 -4.29
N GLU A 130 -6.65 -4.85 -5.33
CA GLU A 130 -6.13 -6.11 -5.88
C GLU A 130 -4.68 -5.95 -6.41
N ARG A 131 -4.40 -4.88 -7.15
CA ARG A 131 -3.04 -4.58 -7.63
C ARG A 131 -2.06 -4.33 -6.48
N VAL A 132 -2.46 -3.52 -5.50
CA VAL A 132 -1.64 -3.22 -4.32
C VAL A 132 -1.42 -4.48 -3.48
N CYS A 133 -2.44 -5.31 -3.28
CA CYS A 133 -2.33 -6.59 -2.58
C CYS A 133 -1.33 -7.54 -3.27
N ALA A 134 -1.35 -7.60 -4.61
CA ALA A 134 -0.37 -8.37 -5.37
C ALA A 134 1.06 -7.82 -5.17
N ALA A 135 1.24 -6.50 -5.23
CA ALA A 135 2.54 -5.87 -4.98
C ALA A 135 3.06 -6.14 -3.56
N ILE A 136 2.19 -6.03 -2.54
CA ILE A 136 2.53 -6.36 -1.15
C ILE A 136 3.02 -7.80 -1.05
N LYS A 137 2.29 -8.77 -1.61
CA LYS A 137 2.67 -10.19 -1.56
C LYS A 137 4.00 -10.49 -2.27
N GLN A 138 4.37 -9.68 -3.26
CA GLN A 138 5.62 -9.85 -3.99
C GLN A 138 6.82 -9.18 -3.30
N GLN A 139 6.60 -8.05 -2.62
CA GLN A 139 7.69 -7.19 -2.13
C GLN A 139 7.86 -7.20 -0.60
N ALA A 140 6.83 -7.58 0.16
CA ALA A 140 6.93 -7.67 1.61
C ALA A 140 7.88 -8.80 2.01
N LEU A 141 8.60 -8.62 3.13
CA LEU A 141 9.43 -9.66 3.72
C LEU A 141 8.60 -10.84 4.21
N ALA A 142 7.43 -10.54 4.80
CA ALA A 142 6.48 -11.55 5.23
C ALA A 142 5.06 -11.00 5.24
N VAL A 143 4.10 -11.88 4.94
CA VAL A 143 2.67 -11.62 5.03
C VAL A 143 2.02 -12.80 5.73
N GLY A 144 1.36 -12.53 6.85
CA GLY A 144 0.52 -13.50 7.56
C GLY A 144 -0.94 -13.06 7.50
N VAL A 145 -1.86 -14.00 7.33
CA VAL A 145 -3.30 -13.74 7.29
C VAL A 145 -4.02 -14.77 8.12
N ALA A 146 -4.96 -14.34 8.97
CA ALA A 146 -5.81 -15.23 9.76
C ALA A 146 -7.22 -14.69 9.90
N SER A 147 -8.15 -15.55 10.31
CA SER A 147 -9.56 -15.18 10.44
C SER A 147 -10.21 -15.84 11.64
N ALA A 148 -11.12 -15.12 12.29
CA ALA A 148 -12.04 -15.64 13.29
C ALA A 148 -13.45 -15.73 12.67
N GLY A 149 -13.99 -16.95 12.58
CA GLY A 149 -15.31 -17.18 12.01
C GLY A 149 -16.46 -16.80 12.95
N PRO A 150 -17.71 -16.74 12.46
CA PRO A 150 -18.89 -16.34 13.24
C PRO A 150 -19.04 -17.11 14.56
N ARG A 151 -18.88 -18.44 14.55
CA ARG A 151 -18.94 -19.26 15.77
C ARG A 151 -17.91 -18.88 16.84
N TYR A 152 -16.75 -18.35 16.44
CA TYR A 152 -15.75 -17.87 17.40
C TYR A 152 -16.15 -16.50 17.94
N ILE A 153 -16.63 -15.61 17.07
CA ILE A 153 -17.14 -14.27 17.39
C ILE A 153 -18.29 -14.36 18.40
N ASP A 154 -19.29 -15.20 18.14
CA ASP A 154 -20.48 -15.35 19.00
C ASP A 154 -20.10 -15.83 20.41
N ARG A 155 -19.07 -16.68 20.53
CA ARG A 155 -18.61 -17.23 21.80
C ARG A 155 -17.71 -16.29 22.60
N HIS A 156 -16.89 -15.49 21.93
CA HIS A 156 -15.83 -14.71 22.59
C HIS A 156 -16.01 -13.20 22.48
N ASN A 157 -17.04 -12.72 21.78
CA ASN A 157 -17.22 -11.36 21.29
C ASN A 157 -16.25 -10.93 20.17
N VAL A 158 -16.64 -9.88 19.46
CA VAL A 158 -15.92 -9.41 18.26
C VAL A 158 -14.53 -8.84 18.60
N LEU A 159 -14.35 -8.22 19.77
CA LEU A 159 -13.07 -7.68 20.18
C LEU A 159 -12.05 -8.80 20.40
N GLN A 160 -12.42 -9.87 21.10
CA GLN A 160 -11.52 -11.01 21.33
C GLN A 160 -11.29 -11.82 20.05
N ALA A 161 -12.29 -11.89 19.16
CA ALA A 161 -12.11 -12.46 17.83
C ALA A 161 -11.09 -11.69 16.99
N THR A 162 -11.11 -10.35 17.04
CA THR A 162 -10.10 -9.49 16.41
C THR A 162 -8.71 -9.73 17.00
N VAL A 163 -8.57 -9.70 18.33
CA VAL A 163 -7.28 -9.96 19.02
C VAL A 163 -6.72 -11.35 18.64
N TYR A 164 -7.56 -12.37 18.61
CA TYR A 164 -7.19 -13.72 18.17
C TYR A 164 -6.72 -13.73 16.71
N ALA A 165 -7.50 -13.14 15.80
CA ALA A 165 -7.15 -13.11 14.37
C ALA A 165 -5.83 -12.36 14.14
N MET A 166 -5.62 -11.23 14.79
CA MET A 166 -4.37 -10.46 14.70
C MET A 166 -3.15 -11.24 15.20
N GLY A 167 -3.24 -11.87 16.38
CA GLY A 167 -2.16 -12.69 16.92
C GLY A 167 -1.84 -13.91 16.05
N ALA A 168 -2.88 -14.55 15.50
CA ALA A 168 -2.72 -15.66 14.56
C ALA A 168 -2.13 -15.21 13.21
N ALA A 169 -2.51 -14.02 12.71
CA ALA A 169 -1.93 -13.44 11.50
C ALA A 169 -0.45 -13.15 11.71
N LEU A 170 -0.07 -12.54 12.84
CA LEU A 170 1.33 -12.32 13.20
C LEU A 170 2.12 -13.63 13.23
N SER A 171 1.60 -14.66 13.89
CA SER A 171 2.26 -15.98 13.96
C SER A 171 2.49 -16.61 12.58
N ARG A 172 1.58 -16.38 11.63
CA ARG A 172 1.66 -16.89 10.25
C ARG A 172 2.69 -16.16 9.37
N THR A 173 3.22 -15.02 9.81
CA THR A 173 4.36 -14.39 9.11
C THR A 173 5.62 -15.25 9.16
N GLY A 174 5.72 -16.16 10.15
CA GLY A 174 6.91 -16.98 10.37
C GLY A 174 8.13 -16.19 10.90
N LEU A 175 7.98 -14.89 11.13
CA LEU A 175 9.03 -14.01 11.62
C LEU A 175 8.65 -13.44 12.99
N THR A 176 9.64 -13.28 13.86
CA THR A 176 9.48 -12.56 15.13
C THR A 176 9.81 -11.09 14.89
N PRO A 177 8.83 -10.16 14.98
CA PRO A 177 9.11 -8.74 14.80
C PRO A 177 9.91 -8.18 15.98
N ASP A 178 10.66 -7.11 15.74
CA ASP A 178 11.29 -6.32 16.80
C ASP A 178 10.31 -5.28 17.36
N HIS A 179 9.33 -4.85 16.55
CA HIS A 179 8.33 -3.86 16.91
C HIS A 179 7.03 -4.06 16.13
N ALA A 180 5.88 -3.83 16.78
CA ALA A 180 4.57 -3.87 16.14
C ALA A 180 3.95 -2.47 15.98
N LEU A 181 3.39 -2.20 14.81
CA LEU A 181 2.50 -1.08 14.50
C LEU A 181 1.10 -1.67 14.33
N ILE A 182 0.13 -1.19 15.11
CA ILE A 182 -1.20 -1.82 15.18
C ILE A 182 -2.28 -0.73 15.10
N ASP A 183 -3.33 -0.95 14.30
CA ASP A 183 -4.47 -0.03 14.25
C ASP A 183 -5.35 -0.19 15.51
N ALA A 184 -5.38 0.86 16.34
CA ALA A 184 -6.20 1.07 17.54
C ALA A 184 -6.15 0.02 18.68
N VAL A 185 -6.03 -1.28 18.40
CA VAL A 185 -6.20 -2.38 19.35
C VAL A 185 -4.87 -2.78 19.98
N LYS A 186 -4.84 -2.92 21.31
CA LYS A 186 -3.67 -3.43 22.03
C LYS A 186 -3.63 -4.96 21.98
N LEU A 187 -2.51 -5.51 21.54
CA LEU A 187 -2.28 -6.96 21.54
C LEU A 187 -1.38 -7.36 22.73
N PRO A 188 -1.58 -8.56 23.31
CA PRO A 188 -0.72 -9.09 24.36
C PRO A 188 0.59 -9.64 23.76
N LEU A 189 1.41 -8.76 23.18
CA LEU A 189 2.69 -9.10 22.56
C LEU A 189 3.84 -8.86 23.55
N ALA A 190 4.88 -9.71 23.47
CA ALA A 190 6.13 -9.50 24.20
C ALA A 190 7.00 -8.38 23.59
N VAL A 191 6.73 -8.01 22.34
CA VAL A 191 7.47 -6.98 21.61
C VAL A 191 6.87 -5.59 21.87
N PRO A 192 7.67 -4.51 21.81
CA PRO A 192 7.15 -3.15 21.82
C PRO A 192 6.10 -2.95 20.73
N GLN A 193 5.03 -2.24 21.08
CA GLN A 193 3.94 -1.94 20.16
C GLN A 193 3.62 -0.44 20.18
N TRP A 194 3.30 0.10 19.01
CA TRP A 194 2.81 1.45 18.86
C TRP A 194 1.45 1.39 18.18
N ASN A 195 0.43 1.64 18.99
CA ASN A 195 -0.97 1.66 18.59
C ASN A 195 -1.30 3.02 17.99
N LEU A 196 -1.68 3.03 16.72
CA LEU A 196 -2.02 4.25 15.99
C LEU A 196 -3.54 4.32 15.84
N ILE A 197 -4.12 5.49 16.09
CA ILE A 197 -5.50 5.78 15.70
C ILE A 197 -5.48 6.12 14.21
N GLN A 198 -6.33 5.44 13.42
CA GLN A 198 -6.34 5.52 11.96
C GLN A 198 -4.96 5.15 11.40
N GLY A 199 -4.45 4.00 11.85
CA GLY A 199 -3.13 3.50 11.47
C GLY A 199 -3.02 3.23 9.97
N ASP A 200 -4.10 2.83 9.32
CA ASP A 200 -4.21 2.60 7.88
C ASP A 200 -3.88 3.85 7.04
N ALA A 201 -4.16 5.06 7.55
CA ALA A 201 -3.82 6.32 6.89
C ALA A 201 -2.44 6.88 7.30
N ARG A 202 -1.75 6.27 8.27
CA ARG A 202 -0.59 6.87 8.95
C ARG A 202 0.65 5.98 8.98
N SER A 203 0.52 4.71 8.67
CA SER A 203 1.59 3.70 8.66
C SER A 203 1.46 2.83 7.42
N ALA A 204 2.55 2.73 6.66
CA ALA A 204 2.58 1.94 5.44
C ALA A 204 2.37 0.45 5.70
N SER A 205 2.97 -0.09 6.77
CA SER A 205 2.83 -1.49 7.13
C SER A 205 1.41 -1.80 7.62
N ILE A 206 0.75 -0.90 8.36
CA ILE A 206 -0.68 -1.04 8.73
C ILE A 206 -1.56 -0.94 7.49
N ALA A 207 -1.34 0.06 6.62
CA ALA A 207 -2.08 0.20 5.36
C ALA A 207 -1.98 -1.06 4.49
N ALA A 208 -0.77 -1.65 4.41
CA ALA A 208 -0.54 -2.88 3.68
C ALA A 208 -1.31 -4.06 4.30
N ALA A 209 -1.30 -4.18 5.64
CA ALA A 209 -2.11 -5.16 6.35
C ALA A 209 -3.61 -4.94 6.08
N SER A 210 -4.10 -3.70 6.11
CA SER A 210 -5.48 -3.32 5.83
C SER A 210 -5.92 -3.80 4.44
N VAL A 211 -5.12 -3.51 3.41
CA VAL A 211 -5.37 -3.94 2.02
C VAL A 211 -5.43 -5.46 1.93
N VAL A 212 -4.47 -6.18 2.53
CA VAL A 212 -4.44 -7.65 2.51
C VAL A 212 -5.64 -8.25 3.24
N ALA A 213 -6.01 -7.72 4.41
CA ALA A 213 -7.16 -8.18 5.19
C ALA A 213 -8.46 -7.95 4.42
N LYS A 214 -8.64 -6.75 3.84
CA LYS A 214 -9.83 -6.38 3.07
C LYS A 214 -9.99 -7.23 1.81
N VAL A 215 -8.94 -7.35 0.99
CA VAL A 215 -8.97 -8.19 -0.22
C VAL A 215 -9.25 -9.65 0.13
N THR A 216 -8.65 -10.17 1.19
CA THR A 216 -8.90 -11.54 1.62
C THR A 216 -10.34 -11.73 2.08
N ARG A 217 -10.88 -10.78 2.87
CA ARG A 217 -12.26 -10.83 3.34
C ARG A 217 -13.25 -10.75 2.17
N ASP A 218 -13.06 -9.82 1.26
CA ASP A 218 -13.97 -9.64 0.12
C ASP A 218 -14.06 -10.92 -0.71
N ARG A 219 -12.93 -11.58 -0.99
CA ARG A 219 -12.90 -12.88 -1.67
C ARG A 219 -13.65 -13.99 -0.91
N LEU A 220 -13.63 -13.97 0.43
CA LEU A 220 -14.41 -14.90 1.24
C LEU A 220 -15.92 -14.59 1.15
N MET A 221 -16.28 -13.32 1.15
CA MET A 221 -17.68 -12.89 1.00
C MET A 221 -18.22 -13.20 -0.40
N ASP A 222 -17.44 -13.01 -1.46
CA ASP A 222 -17.80 -13.41 -2.84
C ASP A 222 -18.04 -14.92 -2.94
N ALA A 223 -17.24 -15.72 -2.22
CA ALA A 223 -17.44 -17.17 -2.16
C ALA A 223 -18.72 -17.55 -1.41
N LEU A 224 -19.09 -16.80 -0.37
CA LEU A 224 -20.35 -16.98 0.34
C LEU A 224 -21.54 -16.53 -0.51
N ASP A 225 -21.42 -15.41 -1.24
CA ASP A 225 -22.46 -14.90 -2.13
C ASP A 225 -22.84 -15.92 -3.20
N ARG A 226 -21.83 -16.52 -3.86
CA ARG A 226 -22.06 -17.60 -4.83
C ARG A 226 -22.78 -18.82 -4.24
N ARG A 227 -22.62 -19.07 -2.94
CA ARG A 227 -23.25 -20.21 -2.26
C ARG A 227 -24.66 -19.87 -1.75
N PHE A 228 -24.88 -18.62 -1.37
CA PHE A 228 -26.13 -18.13 -0.79
C PHE A 228 -26.50 -16.77 -1.43
N PRO A 229 -26.85 -16.76 -2.73
CA PRO A 229 -27.06 -15.53 -3.49
C PRO A 229 -28.22 -14.67 -2.99
N GLU A 230 -29.15 -15.27 -2.24
CA GLU A 230 -30.30 -14.59 -1.64
C GLU A 230 -29.92 -13.52 -0.60
N TYR A 231 -28.67 -13.50 -0.11
CA TYR A 231 -28.22 -12.56 0.92
C TYR A 231 -27.41 -11.37 0.40
N GLY A 232 -26.96 -11.37 -0.86
CA GLY A 232 -26.19 -10.26 -1.46
C GLY A 232 -24.93 -9.90 -0.67
N PHE A 233 -24.03 -10.86 -0.47
CA PHE A 233 -22.81 -10.69 0.34
C PHE A 233 -21.67 -9.93 -0.36
N SER A 234 -21.67 -9.84 -1.69
CA SER A 234 -20.63 -9.18 -2.50
C SER A 234 -20.90 -7.70 -2.77
#